data_AF-A0A971FM94-F1
#
_entry.id   AF-A0A971FM94-F1
#
_cell.length_a   1.000
_cell.length_b   1.000
_cell.length_c   1.000
_cell.angle_alpha   90.00
_cell.angle_beta   90.00
_cell.angle_gamma   90.00
#
_symmetry.space_group_name_H-M   'P 1'
#
loop_
_entity.id
_entity.type
_entity.pdbx_description
1 polymer ?
#
loop_
_entity_poly.entity_id
_entity_poly.type
_entity_poly.pdbx_seq_one_letter_code
_entity_poly.pdbx_strand_id
1 'polypeptide(L)'
;AMPAAARREKQHPAKRSFQALRIAVNDELAELETLLRDAPKLLKNGGRFCVISFHSLEDRMVKQGFRELENPCICPKTFPVCTCGRQPLGRVITRKPILADETEVQINPRARSARLRCFERIMQQPAEQDGGSLNV
;
A
#
# COMPACT_ATOMS: atom_id res chain seq x y z
N ALA A 1 -2.25 33.55 10.61
CA ALA A 1 -0.85 33.69 11.08
C ALA A 1 -0.12 32.36 10.91
N MET A 2 1.15 32.36 10.48
CA MET A 2 1.94 31.13 10.24
C MET A 2 2.50 30.55 11.56
N PRO A 3 2.28 29.25 11.86
CA PRO A 3 2.78 28.63 13.09
C PRO A 3 4.31 28.56 13.14
N ALA A 4 4.88 28.69 14.34
CA ALA A 4 6.34 28.81 14.56
C ALA A 4 7.16 27.61 14.03
N ALA A 5 6.56 26.42 13.96
CA ALA A 5 7.19 25.23 13.38
C ALA A 5 7.36 25.34 11.84
N ALA A 6 6.38 25.93 11.14
CA ALA A 6 6.40 26.08 9.69
C ALA A 6 7.40 27.17 9.22
N ARG A 7 7.79 28.09 10.11
CA ARG A 7 8.82 29.11 9.85
C ARG A 7 10.25 28.55 9.81
N ARG A 8 10.50 27.34 10.36
CA ARG A 8 11.84 26.73 10.39
C ARG A 8 12.18 25.92 9.13
N GLU A 9 11.23 25.72 8.23
CA GLU A 9 11.44 24.92 7.02
C GLU A 9 11.97 25.77 5.86
N LYS A 10 13.03 25.32 5.19
CA LYS A 10 13.57 25.93 3.96
C LYS A 10 12.60 25.91 2.77
N GLN A 11 11.41 25.32 2.90
CA GLN A 11 10.44 25.20 1.82
C GLN A 11 9.47 26.37 1.82
N HIS A 12 9.06 26.79 0.62
CA HIS A 12 8.09 27.87 0.45
C HIS A 12 6.82 27.59 1.29
N PRO A 13 6.39 28.53 2.14
CA PRO A 13 5.35 28.29 3.13
C PRO A 13 4.01 27.87 2.52
N ALA A 14 3.72 28.33 1.29
CA ALA A 14 2.50 27.96 0.58
C ALA A 14 2.48 26.51 0.06
N LYS A 15 3.63 25.81 -0.05
CA LYS A 15 3.71 24.49 -0.69
C LYS A 15 2.80 23.46 -0.01
N ARG A 16 2.73 23.48 1.33
CA ARG A 16 1.83 22.60 2.10
C ARG A 16 0.37 22.95 1.89
N SER A 17 0.05 24.24 1.83
CA SER A 17 -1.31 24.71 1.57
C SER A 17 -1.78 24.33 0.16
N PHE A 18 -0.96 24.53 -0.86
CA PHE A 18 -1.27 24.10 -2.23
C PHE A 18 -1.37 22.57 -2.35
N GLN A 19 -0.54 21.82 -1.62
CA GLN A 19 -0.68 20.36 -1.55
C GLN A 19 -2.02 19.95 -0.92
N ALA A 20 -2.40 20.57 0.20
CA ALA A 20 -3.67 20.29 0.88
C ALA A 20 -4.86 20.64 -0.02
N LEU A 21 -4.83 21.79 -0.70
CA LEU A 21 -5.84 22.19 -1.66
C LEU A 21 -5.94 21.20 -2.81
N ARG A 22 -4.82 20.77 -3.40
CA ARG A 22 -4.81 19.78 -4.48
C ARG A 22 -5.43 18.46 -4.05
N ILE A 23 -5.08 17.98 -2.86
CA ILE A 23 -5.64 16.75 -2.29
C ILE A 23 -7.16 16.91 -2.09
N ALA A 24 -7.60 18.01 -1.48
CA ALA A 24 -9.00 18.23 -1.14
C ALA A 24 -9.89 18.49 -2.37
N VAL A 25 -9.38 19.22 -3.37
CA VAL A 25 -10.14 19.56 -4.58
C VAL A 25 -10.32 18.36 -5.51
N ASN A 26 -9.31 17.48 -5.60
CA ASN A 26 -9.38 16.31 -6.48
C ASN A 26 -9.76 15.03 -5.73
N ASP A 27 -10.10 15.11 -4.45
CA ASP A 27 -10.40 13.98 -3.56
C ASP A 27 -9.37 12.81 -3.67
N GLU A 28 -8.09 13.17 -3.81
CA GLU A 28 -7.04 12.23 -4.25
C GLU A 28 -6.88 11.03 -3.30
N LEU A 29 -7.19 11.22 -2.01
CA LEU A 29 -7.06 10.16 -1.00
C LEU A 29 -8.24 9.17 -1.05
N ALA A 30 -9.46 9.64 -1.29
CA ALA A 30 -10.62 8.75 -1.39
C ALA A 30 -10.55 7.88 -2.64
N GLU A 31 -10.10 8.45 -3.75
CA GLU A 31 -9.80 7.73 -4.98
C GLU A 31 -8.70 6.68 -4.77
N LEU A 32 -7.61 7.04 -4.08
CA LEU A 32 -6.56 6.08 -3.73
C LEU A 32 -7.07 4.95 -2.83
N GLU A 33 -7.90 5.26 -1.84
CA GLU A 33 -8.50 4.24 -0.97
C GLU A 33 -9.35 3.24 -1.77
N THR A 34 -10.18 3.75 -2.67
CA THR A 34 -11.03 2.95 -3.56
C THR A 34 -10.18 2.08 -4.48
N LEU A 35 -9.14 2.66 -5.08
CA LEU A 35 -8.19 1.93 -5.91
C LEU A 35 -7.50 0.79 -5.14
N LEU A 36 -7.01 1.06 -3.93
CA LEU A 36 -6.34 0.06 -3.09
C LEU A 36 -7.28 -1.08 -2.67
N ARG A 37 -8.57 -0.78 -2.51
CA ARG A 37 -9.60 -1.75 -2.15
C ARG A 37 -9.96 -2.67 -3.32
N ASP A 38 -10.05 -2.13 -4.53
CA ASP A 38 -10.69 -2.83 -5.64
C ASP A 38 -9.71 -3.35 -6.70
N ALA A 39 -8.65 -2.61 -7.02
CA ALA A 39 -7.69 -3.02 -8.05
C ALA A 39 -7.04 -4.39 -7.77
N PRO A 40 -6.62 -4.75 -6.54
CA PRO A 40 -6.02 -6.06 -6.26
C PRO A 40 -6.96 -7.24 -6.52
N LYS A 41 -8.29 -7.03 -6.43
CA LYS A 41 -9.29 -8.08 -6.66
C LYS A 41 -9.44 -8.43 -8.14
N LEU A 42 -9.12 -7.48 -9.01
CA LEU A 42 -9.20 -7.64 -10.47
C LEU A 42 -7.99 -8.39 -11.05
N LEU A 43 -6.95 -8.60 -10.26
CA LEU A 43 -5.75 -9.31 -10.70
C LEU A 43 -5.97 -10.82 -10.80
N LYS A 44 -5.41 -11.40 -11.86
CA LYS A 44 -5.23 -12.86 -11.97
C LYS A 44 -4.24 -13.36 -10.92
N ASN A 45 -4.23 -14.67 -10.66
CA ASN A 45 -3.21 -15.29 -9.82
C ASN A 45 -1.80 -14.97 -10.36
N GLY A 46 -0.88 -14.57 -9.47
CA GLY A 46 0.46 -14.07 -9.84
C GLY A 46 0.48 -12.65 -10.41
N GLY A 47 -0.67 -12.00 -10.59
CA GLY A 47 -0.76 -10.61 -11.03
C GLY A 47 -0.16 -9.66 -10.00
N ARG A 48 0.51 -8.60 -10.49
CA ARG A 48 1.18 -7.62 -9.64
C ARG A 48 0.49 -6.26 -9.70
N PHE A 49 0.29 -5.67 -8.53
CA PHE A 49 -0.20 -4.31 -8.36
C PHE A 49 0.93 -3.42 -7.86
N CYS A 50 1.34 -2.49 -8.70
CA CYS A 50 2.42 -1.55 -8.43
C CYS A 50 1.85 -0.14 -8.26
N VAL A 51 2.20 0.53 -7.17
CA VAL A 51 1.79 1.92 -6.91
C VAL A 51 3.02 2.78 -6.67
N ILE A 52 3.11 3.89 -7.39
CA ILE A 52 4.13 4.93 -7.20
C ILE A 52 3.46 6.09 -6.48
N SER A 53 3.98 6.44 -5.31
CA SER A 53 3.52 7.57 -4.49
C SER A 53 4.60 8.64 -4.42
N PHE A 54 4.22 9.91 -4.33
CA PHE A 54 5.17 11.03 -4.31
C PHE A 54 5.28 11.69 -2.95
N HIS A 55 4.31 11.48 -2.06
CA HIS A 55 4.34 12.04 -0.72
C HIS A 55 3.99 11.03 0.36
N SER A 56 4.32 11.39 1.60
CA SER A 56 4.24 10.50 2.75
C SER A 56 2.81 10.05 3.10
N LEU A 57 1.79 10.87 2.84
CA LEU A 57 0.38 10.49 3.05
C LEU A 57 -0.03 9.33 2.14
N GLU A 58 0.13 9.47 0.82
CA GLU A 58 -0.07 8.40 -0.16
C GLU A 58 0.74 7.14 0.19
N ASP A 59 2.06 7.26 0.42
CA ASP A 59 2.91 6.09 0.74
C ASP A 59 2.41 5.34 1.98
N ARG A 60 1.91 6.07 2.99
CA ARG A 60 1.34 5.47 4.19
C ARG A 60 0.05 4.71 3.87
N MET A 61 -0.85 5.29 3.07
CA MET A 61 -2.10 4.61 2.66
C MET A 61 -1.79 3.34 1.86
N VAL A 62 -0.89 3.41 0.88
CA VAL A 62 -0.48 2.23 0.09
C VAL A 62 0.14 1.16 0.99
N LYS A 63 1.05 1.55 1.89
CA LYS A 63 1.67 0.63 2.84
C LYS A 63 0.65 -0.05 3.74
N GLN A 64 -0.33 0.69 4.24
CA GLN A 64 -1.36 0.15 5.11
C GLN A 64 -2.32 -0.76 4.33
N GLY A 65 -2.84 -0.31 3.19
CA GLY A 65 -3.71 -1.11 2.33
C GLY A 65 -3.05 -2.43 1.91
N PHE A 66 -1.78 -2.42 1.52
CA PHE A 66 -1.05 -3.64 1.18
C PHE A 66 -0.90 -4.60 2.36
N ARG A 67 -0.69 -4.07 3.57
CA ARG A 67 -0.63 -4.90 4.79
C ARG A 67 -1.98 -5.49 5.16
N GLU A 68 -3.06 -4.75 4.99
CA GLU A 68 -4.43 -5.22 5.24
C GLU A 68 -4.83 -6.30 4.22
N LEU A 69 -4.42 -6.18 2.96
CA LEU A 69 -4.64 -7.20 1.93
C LEU A 69 -3.86 -8.50 2.20
N GLU A 70 -2.65 -8.39 2.74
CA GLU A 70 -1.82 -9.54 3.12
C GLU A 70 -2.26 -10.16 4.46
N ASN A 71 -2.69 -9.34 5.42
CA ASN A 71 -3.10 -9.77 6.76
C ASN A 71 -4.45 -9.15 7.15
N PRO A 72 -5.57 -9.64 6.59
CA PRO A 72 -6.87 -8.99 6.75
C PRO A 72 -7.56 -9.30 8.08
N CYS A 73 -6.99 -10.20 8.89
CA CYS A 73 -7.55 -10.61 10.17
C CYS A 73 -7.67 -9.43 11.14
N ILE A 74 -8.86 -9.26 11.71
CA ILE A 74 -9.17 -8.25 12.72
C ILE A 74 -9.42 -8.84 14.11
N CYS A 75 -9.26 -10.15 14.26
CA CYS A 75 -9.46 -10.78 15.56
C CYS A 75 -8.43 -10.25 16.56
N PRO A 76 -8.82 -10.05 17.84
CA PRO A 76 -7.87 -9.69 18.87
C PRO A 76 -6.75 -10.72 18.96
N LYS A 77 -5.52 -10.27 19.20
CA LYS A 77 -4.35 -11.17 19.34
C LYS A 77 -4.45 -12.13 20.52
N THR A 78 -5.35 -11.86 21.47
CA THR A 78 -5.64 -12.71 22.63
C THR A 78 -6.52 -13.91 22.28
N PHE A 79 -7.17 -13.92 21.11
CA PHE A 79 -8.00 -15.04 20.68
C PHE A 79 -7.13 -16.18 20.14
N PRO A 80 -7.35 -17.44 20.58
CA PRO A 80 -6.52 -18.57 20.16
C PRO A 80 -6.76 -19.01 18.72
N VAL A 81 -7.93 -18.68 18.14
CA VAL A 81 -8.31 -19.07 16.78
C VAL A 81 -8.97 -17.89 16.07
N CYS A 82 -8.68 -17.72 14.79
CA CYS A 82 -9.31 -16.71 13.94
C CYS A 82 -10.80 -17.07 13.69
N THR A 83 -11.71 -16.15 13.98
CA THR A 83 -13.15 -16.30 13.74
C THR A 83 -13.72 -15.33 12.71
N CYS A 84 -12.94 -14.35 12.25
CA CYS A 84 -13.41 -13.34 11.30
C CYS A 84 -13.55 -13.84 9.85
N GLY A 85 -13.06 -15.04 9.54
CA GLY A 85 -13.18 -15.67 8.21
C GLY A 85 -12.44 -14.97 7.07
N ARG A 86 -11.73 -13.87 7.34
CA ARG A 86 -11.03 -13.08 6.31
C ARG A 86 -9.78 -13.81 5.83
N GLN A 87 -9.64 -13.91 4.51
CA GLN A 87 -8.53 -14.58 3.85
C GLN A 87 -7.58 -13.58 3.18
N PRO A 88 -6.25 -13.76 3.30
CA PRO A 88 -5.27 -12.98 2.56
C PRO A 88 -5.54 -13.00 1.05
N LEU A 89 -5.48 -11.83 0.41
CA LEU A 89 -5.59 -11.75 -1.06
C LEU A 89 -4.27 -12.07 -1.76
N GLY A 90 -3.15 -11.96 -1.07
CA GLY A 90 -1.83 -12.04 -1.68
C GLY A 90 -0.73 -11.66 -0.71
N ARG A 91 0.42 -11.28 -1.24
CA ARG A 91 1.61 -10.93 -0.45
C ARG A 91 2.22 -9.60 -0.86
N VAL A 92 2.88 -8.94 0.10
CA VAL A 92 3.65 -7.73 -0.18
C VAL A 92 5.04 -8.11 -0.67
N ILE A 93 5.37 -7.70 -1.90
CA ILE A 93 6.68 -7.98 -2.51
C ILE A 93 7.75 -7.03 -1.97
N THR A 94 7.40 -5.75 -1.83
CA THR A 94 8.33 -4.70 -1.40
C THR A 94 8.04 -4.27 0.04
N ARG A 95 8.75 -4.83 1.02
CA ARG A 95 8.62 -4.42 2.43
C ARG A 95 9.08 -2.97 2.65
N LYS A 96 10.21 -2.60 2.04
CA LYS A 96 10.69 -1.22 1.92
C LYS A 96 10.30 -0.68 0.54
N PRO A 97 9.93 0.61 0.41
CA PRO A 97 9.65 1.19 -0.90
C PRO A 97 10.91 1.17 -1.75
N ILE A 98 10.74 0.93 -3.06
CA ILE A 98 11.81 1.10 -4.05
C ILE A 98 11.88 2.60 -4.34
N LEU A 99 13.09 3.16 -4.30
CA LEU A 99 13.37 4.58 -4.52
C LEU A 99 14.06 4.76 -5.86
N ALA A 100 13.90 5.96 -6.44
CA ALA A 100 14.68 6.38 -7.60
C ALA A 100 16.17 6.40 -7.25
N ASP A 101 17.00 6.00 -8.21
CA ASP A 101 18.46 6.08 -8.07
C ASP A 101 18.97 7.50 -8.33
N GLU A 102 20.26 7.73 -8.06
CA GLU A 102 20.85 9.06 -8.20
C GLU A 102 20.80 9.57 -9.65
N THR A 103 21.02 8.67 -10.62
CA THR A 103 21.00 8.99 -12.05
C THR A 103 19.61 9.42 -12.51
N GLU A 104 18.57 8.69 -12.10
CA GLU A 104 17.17 9.00 -12.36
C GLU A 104 16.79 10.34 -11.74
N VAL A 105 17.27 10.65 -10.53
CA VAL A 105 16.99 11.94 -9.88
C VAL A 105 17.67 13.10 -10.59
N GLN A 106 18.84 12.90 -11.19
CA GLN A 106 19.50 13.94 -11.99
C GLN A 106 18.74 14.22 -13.30
N ILE A 107 18.31 13.17 -14.00
CA ILE A 107 17.57 13.29 -15.26
C ILE A 107 16.13 13.77 -15.02
N ASN A 108 15.53 13.33 -13.91
CA ASN A 108 14.16 13.64 -13.52
C ASN A 108 14.10 14.05 -12.04
N PRO A 109 14.27 15.34 -11.72
CA PRO A 109 14.20 15.83 -10.34
C PRO A 109 12.88 15.53 -9.61
N ARG A 110 11.77 15.29 -10.35
CA ARG A 110 10.48 14.92 -9.76
C ARG A 110 10.48 13.50 -9.18
N ALA A 111 11.36 12.61 -9.68
CA ALA A 111 11.50 11.24 -9.20
C ALA A 111 12.08 11.16 -7.78
N ARG A 112 12.74 12.22 -7.30
CA ARG A 112 13.37 12.26 -5.96
C ARG A 112 12.46 11.82 -4.82
N SER A 113 11.16 12.09 -4.92
CA SER A 113 10.19 11.77 -3.88
C SER A 113 9.35 10.52 -4.18
N ALA A 114 9.58 9.89 -5.34
CA ALA A 114 8.85 8.70 -5.77
C ALA A 114 9.19 7.52 -4.86
N ARG A 115 8.14 6.81 -4.45
CA ARG A 115 8.21 5.57 -3.66
C ARG A 115 7.33 4.54 -4.35
N LEU A 116 7.96 3.51 -4.89
CA LEU A 116 7.29 2.38 -5.52
C LEU A 116 7.04 1.28 -4.49
N ARG A 117 5.80 0.76 -4.45
CA ARG A 117 5.43 -0.44 -3.72
C ARG A 117 4.74 -1.44 -4.64
N CYS A 118 4.97 -2.73 -4.40
CA CYS A 118 4.39 -3.84 -5.17
C CYS A 118 3.72 -4.88 -4.26
N PHE A 119 2.52 -5.29 -4.67
CA PHE A 119 1.73 -6.37 -4.10
C PHE A 119 1.47 -7.43 -5.18
N GLU A 120 1.48 -8.70 -4.82
CA GLU A 120 1.21 -9.82 -5.74
C GLU A 120 -0.02 -10.59 -5.26
N ARG A 121 -0.99 -10.78 -6.17
CA ARG A 121 -2.18 -11.60 -5.93
C ARG A 121 -1.78 -13.07 -5.89
N ILE A 122 -2.16 -13.77 -4.82
CA ILE A 122 -1.97 -15.22 -4.69
C ILE A 122 -3.30 -15.86 -4.35
N MET A 123 -3.85 -16.64 -5.28
CA MET A 123 -5.00 -17.49 -5.01
C MET A 123 -4.52 -18.69 -4.20
N GLN A 124 -5.02 -18.85 -2.98
CA GLN A 124 -4.83 -20.10 -2.24
C GLN A 124 -5.58 -21.21 -2.99
N GLN A 125 -4.85 -22.19 -3.52
CA GLN A 125 -5.47 -23.44 -3.94
C GLN A 125 -5.94 -24.16 -2.67
N PRO A 126 -7.15 -24.73 -2.66
CA PRO A 126 -7.54 -25.61 -1.55
C PRO A 126 -6.51 -26.74 -1.48
N ALA A 127 -5.97 -26.97 -0.29
CA ALA A 127 -5.03 -28.07 -0.06
C ALA A 127 -5.69 -29.37 -0.53
N GLU A 128 -5.05 -30.09 -1.45
CA GLU A 128 -5.41 -31.46 -1.79
C GLU A 128 -5.40 -32.26 -0.49
N GLN A 129 -6.57 -32.77 -0.10
CA GLN A 129 -6.69 -33.71 1.00
C GLN A 129 -6.05 -35.01 0.53
N ASP A 130 -4.80 -35.25 0.93
CA ASP A 130 -4.15 -36.54 0.76
C ASP A 130 -5.07 -37.60 1.39
N GLY A 131 -5.70 -38.39 0.52
CA GLY A 131 -6.55 -39.49 0.91
C GLY A 131 -5.75 -40.46 1.77
N GLY A 132 -6.12 -40.52 3.05
CA GLY A 132 -5.61 -41.55 3.94
C GLY A 132 -5.89 -42.92 3.34
N SER A 133 -4.83 -43.59 2.89
CA SER A 133 -4.86 -45.01 2.59
C SER A 133 -5.11 -45.77 3.89
N LEU A 134 -6.37 -46.14 4.10
CA LEU A 134 -6.75 -47.28 4.91
C LEU A 134 -6.11 -48.52 4.29
N ASN A 135 -5.01 -48.99 4.88
CA ASN A 135 -4.59 -50.38 4.74
C ASN A 135 -5.04 -51.11 6.00
N VAL A 136 -6.20 -51.77 5.90
CA VAL A 136 -6.61 -52.90 6.75
C VAL A 136 -6.07 -54.18 6.12
#